data_AF-A0A432FQ68-F1
#
_entry.id   AF-A0A432FQ68-F1
#
_cell.length_a   1.000
_cell.length_b   1.000
_cell.length_c   1.000
_cell.angle_alpha   90.00
_cell.angle_beta   90.00
_cell.angle_gamma   90.00
#
_symmetry.space_group_name_H-M   'P 1'
#
loop_
_entity.id
_entity.type
_entity.pdbx_description
1 polymer ?
#
loop_
_entity_poly.entity_id
_entity_poly.type
_entity_poly.pdbx_seq_one_letter_code
_entity_poly.pdbx_strand_id
1 'polypeptide(L)'
;MMTGAVILTSVLDNIEKGSTPETAHLEEAERLLDAVPDELREAAREPYGARALVYALVLDSDHEILKKQMWHLQDNADTGVAMLTEKYMGTVKRLAPRLRLTLVDLAMPALRQLSAQQYRLFRDNLNTLIEMDGEISPFEWSLQKIVLHNLDMEFQHKIPPLGRYGSLTRLRREIGIMLSFLAHNTHNSQMQRLHAFQAGARELGMEELQLLREKELDLEKVDRALDRLAQLKPLLKPRLLKACAACVAADGRITPTEMELLRAFSSLLDCPLPPLPQQ
;
A
#
# COMPACT_ATOMS: atom_id res chain seq x y z
N MET A 1 -23.29 9.68 12.99
CA MET A 1 -22.33 8.80 12.31
C MET A 1 -21.33 9.69 11.59
N MET A 2 -20.06 9.67 12.00
CA MET A 2 -19.00 10.38 11.27
C MET A 2 -18.70 9.61 9.99
N THR A 3 -18.63 10.27 8.84
CA THR A 3 -18.27 9.63 7.56
C THR A 3 -16.79 9.20 7.59
N GLY A 4 -16.39 8.19 6.81
CA GLY A 4 -15.00 7.70 6.79
C GLY A 4 -13.96 8.78 6.47
N ALA A 5 -14.33 9.78 5.66
CA ALA A 5 -13.53 10.96 5.39
C ALA A 5 -13.21 11.76 6.66
N VAL A 6 -14.18 11.92 7.57
CA VAL A 6 -14.03 12.65 8.84
C VAL A 6 -13.11 11.89 9.78
N ILE A 7 -13.27 10.56 9.85
CA ILE A 7 -12.42 9.67 10.67
C ILE A 7 -10.96 9.68 10.17
N LEU A 8 -10.75 9.59 8.85
CA LEU A 8 -9.40 9.65 8.27
C LEU A 8 -8.75 11.02 8.56
N THR A 9 -9.52 12.10 8.45
CA THR A 9 -9.01 13.45 8.74
C THR A 9 -8.62 13.60 10.21
N SER A 10 -9.43 13.10 11.14
CA SER A 10 -9.09 13.15 12.58
C SER A 10 -7.85 12.32 12.90
N VAL A 11 -7.70 11.15 12.28
CA VAL A 11 -6.51 10.31 12.40
C VAL A 11 -5.26 11.03 11.90
N LEU A 12 -5.35 11.71 10.76
CA LEU A 12 -4.23 12.45 10.19
C LEU A 12 -3.86 13.67 11.02
N ASP A 13 -4.83 14.38 11.58
CA ASP A 13 -4.58 15.48 12.50
C ASP A 13 -3.88 15.00 13.78
N ASN A 14 -4.19 13.79 14.25
CA ASN A 14 -3.52 13.18 15.40
C ASN A 14 -2.07 12.78 15.06
N ILE A 15 -1.81 12.25 13.87
CA ILE A 15 -0.45 11.96 13.38
C ILE A 15 0.38 13.24 13.27
N GLU A 16 -0.20 14.32 12.72
CA GLU A 16 0.48 15.62 12.61
C GLU A 16 0.84 16.20 13.99
N LYS A 17 0.01 15.96 15.01
CA LYS A 17 0.23 16.40 16.39
C LYS A 17 1.12 15.46 17.23
N GLY A 18 1.51 14.30 16.69
CA GLY A 18 2.33 13.31 17.40
C GLY A 18 1.61 12.61 18.56
N SER A 19 0.27 12.54 18.51
CA SER A 19 -0.55 11.92 19.56
C SER A 19 -0.46 10.39 19.51
N THR A 20 -0.51 9.72 20.66
CA THR A 20 -0.61 8.25 20.74
C THR A 20 -1.89 7.71 20.11
N PRO A 21 -1.91 6.46 19.59
CA PRO A 21 -3.13 5.86 19.07
C PRO A 21 -4.23 5.86 20.15
N GLU A 22 -5.38 6.45 19.85
CA GLU A 22 -6.56 6.40 20.72
C GLU A 22 -7.01 4.94 20.93
N THR A 23 -7.59 4.62 22.08
CA THR A 23 -8.04 3.26 22.44
C THR A 23 -8.95 2.62 21.38
N ALA A 24 -9.76 3.43 20.68
CA ALA A 24 -10.61 2.99 19.58
C ALA A 24 -9.83 2.36 18.41
N HIS A 25 -8.61 2.80 18.12
CA HIS A 25 -7.76 2.20 17.07
C HIS A 25 -7.23 0.83 17.46
N LEU A 26 -6.98 0.61 18.76
CA LEU A 26 -6.52 -0.67 19.27
C LEU A 26 -7.62 -1.72 19.19
N GLU A 27 -8.84 -1.38 19.63
CA GLU A 27 -10.00 -2.28 19.53
C GLU A 27 -10.32 -2.65 18.08
N GLU A 28 -10.22 -1.70 17.15
CA GLU A 28 -10.42 -2.00 15.73
C GLU A 28 -9.31 -2.91 15.17
N ALA A 29 -8.06 -2.69 15.57
CA ALA A 29 -6.95 -3.58 15.18
C ALA A 29 -7.20 -5.01 15.65
N GLU A 30 -7.62 -5.20 16.90
CA GLU A 30 -7.97 -6.52 17.45
C GLU A 30 -9.12 -7.18 16.68
N ARG A 31 -10.19 -6.44 16.37
CA ARG A 31 -11.31 -6.97 15.56
C ARG A 31 -10.88 -7.40 14.16
N LEU A 32 -10.02 -6.63 13.51
CA LEU A 32 -9.49 -6.99 12.19
C LEU A 32 -8.62 -8.25 12.28
N LEU A 33 -7.80 -8.37 13.33
CA LEU A 33 -6.98 -9.55 13.57
C LEU A 33 -7.81 -10.81 13.84
N ASP A 34 -8.91 -10.69 14.57
CA ASP A 34 -9.82 -11.82 14.84
C ASP A 34 -10.70 -12.20 13.64
N ALA A 35 -10.86 -11.27 12.68
CA ALA A 35 -11.56 -11.56 11.42
C ALA A 35 -10.69 -12.33 10.41
N VAL A 36 -9.36 -12.41 10.60
CA VAL A 36 -8.48 -13.22 9.75
C VAL A 36 -8.60 -14.70 10.16
N PRO A 37 -8.87 -15.63 9.23
CA PRO A 37 -8.96 -17.07 9.55
C PRO A 37 -7.70 -17.60 10.24
N ASP A 38 -7.87 -18.43 11.28
CA ASP A 38 -6.78 -18.96 12.10
C ASP A 38 -5.65 -19.61 11.29
N GLU A 39 -6.00 -20.40 10.29
CA GLU A 39 -5.03 -21.04 9.40
C GLU A 39 -4.11 -20.02 8.72
N LEU A 40 -4.62 -18.85 8.33
CA LEU A 40 -3.81 -17.79 7.73
C LEU A 40 -3.01 -17.03 8.79
N ARG A 41 -3.57 -16.85 10.00
CA ARG A 41 -2.85 -16.20 11.11
C ARG A 41 -1.64 -17.01 11.55
N GLU A 42 -1.80 -18.33 11.64
CA GLU A 42 -0.70 -19.26 11.95
C GLU A 42 0.34 -19.26 10.84
N ALA A 43 -0.08 -19.40 9.59
CA ALA A 43 0.84 -19.38 8.45
C ALA A 43 1.64 -18.07 8.33
N ALA A 44 1.02 -16.92 8.65
CA ALA A 44 1.68 -15.62 8.61
C ALA A 44 2.83 -15.49 9.63
N ARG A 45 2.82 -16.27 10.71
CA ARG A 45 3.87 -16.24 11.74
C ARG A 45 5.10 -17.08 11.38
N GLU A 46 5.03 -17.89 10.34
CA GLU A 46 6.13 -18.74 9.88
C GLU A 46 6.73 -18.22 8.57
N PRO A 47 8.07 -18.20 8.40
CA PRO A 47 8.68 -17.64 7.19
C PRO A 47 8.24 -18.29 5.87
N TYR A 48 7.92 -19.59 5.86
CA TYR A 48 7.41 -20.28 4.67
C TYR A 48 5.96 -19.89 4.37
N GLY A 49 5.10 -19.93 5.38
CA GLY A 49 3.70 -19.53 5.24
C GLY A 49 3.57 -18.05 4.88
N ALA A 50 4.32 -17.16 5.52
CA ALA A 50 4.32 -15.73 5.25
C ALA A 50 4.62 -15.41 3.76
N ARG A 51 5.65 -16.04 3.18
CA ARG A 51 5.96 -15.89 1.74
C ARG A 51 4.83 -16.40 0.87
N ALA A 52 4.31 -17.60 1.18
CA ALA A 52 3.21 -18.21 0.45
C ALA A 52 1.93 -17.36 0.47
N LEU A 53 1.61 -16.75 1.61
CA LEU A 53 0.45 -15.86 1.75
C LEU A 53 0.59 -14.59 0.91
N VAL A 54 1.79 -13.99 0.89
CA VAL A 54 2.03 -12.80 0.05
C VAL A 54 1.92 -13.15 -1.44
N TYR A 55 2.46 -14.29 -1.88
CA TYR A 55 2.25 -14.74 -3.26
C TYR A 55 0.78 -15.02 -3.56
N ALA A 56 0.07 -15.69 -2.66
CA ALA A 56 -1.35 -15.99 -2.82
C ALA A 56 -2.22 -14.74 -2.96
N LEU A 57 -1.81 -13.61 -2.38
CA LEU A 57 -2.52 -12.33 -2.51
C LEU A 57 -2.41 -11.73 -3.91
N VAL A 58 -1.35 -12.02 -4.67
CA VAL A 58 -1.10 -11.48 -6.01
C VAL A 58 -1.33 -12.50 -7.12
N LEU A 59 -1.96 -13.63 -6.82
CA LEU A 59 -2.35 -14.59 -7.84
C LEU A 59 -3.55 -14.08 -8.63
N ASP A 60 -3.46 -14.21 -9.95
CA ASP A 60 -4.50 -13.78 -10.87
C ASP A 60 -5.76 -14.66 -10.74
N SER A 61 -6.89 -14.05 -11.02
CA SER A 61 -8.17 -14.72 -11.17
C SER A 61 -8.32 -15.47 -12.50
N ASP A 62 -7.59 -15.05 -13.54
CA ASP A 62 -7.51 -15.73 -14.85
C ASP A 62 -6.74 -17.05 -14.72
N HIS A 63 -7.32 -18.11 -15.28
CA HIS A 63 -6.79 -19.46 -15.10
C HIS A 63 -5.44 -19.67 -15.82
N GLU A 64 -5.25 -19.05 -16.98
CA GLU A 64 -4.01 -19.22 -17.77
C GLU A 64 -2.86 -18.43 -17.15
N ILE A 65 -3.11 -17.23 -16.63
CA ILE A 65 -2.11 -16.48 -15.87
C ILE A 65 -1.77 -17.18 -14.56
N LEU A 66 -2.79 -17.58 -13.78
CA LEU A 66 -2.60 -18.32 -12.54
C LEU A 66 -1.73 -19.57 -12.74
N LYS A 67 -1.95 -20.32 -13.81
CA LYS A 67 -1.16 -21.52 -14.13
C LYS A 67 0.31 -21.17 -14.37
N LYS A 68 0.59 -20.10 -15.12
CA LYS A 68 1.96 -19.61 -15.34
C LYS A 68 2.60 -19.15 -14.02
N GLN A 69 1.85 -18.45 -13.17
CA GLN A 69 2.30 -17.98 -11.86
C GLN A 69 2.67 -19.16 -10.95
N MET A 70 1.83 -20.19 -10.90
CA MET A 70 2.10 -21.39 -10.10
C MET A 70 3.29 -22.20 -10.63
N TRP A 71 3.45 -22.33 -11.95
CA TRP A 71 4.65 -22.95 -12.53
C TRP A 71 5.92 -22.17 -12.21
N HIS A 72 5.88 -20.84 -12.32
CA HIS A 72 7.01 -20.00 -11.94
C HIS A 72 7.41 -20.22 -10.47
N LEU A 73 6.44 -20.28 -9.56
CA LEU A 73 6.72 -20.56 -8.14
C LEU A 73 7.28 -21.97 -7.92
N GLN A 74 6.83 -22.98 -8.66
CA GLN A 74 7.37 -24.34 -8.55
C GLN A 74 8.85 -24.40 -8.93
N ASP A 75 9.26 -23.63 -9.94
CA ASP A 75 10.65 -23.62 -10.42
C ASP A 75 11.57 -22.67 -9.64
N ASN A 76 11.02 -21.57 -9.11
CA ASN A 76 11.83 -20.45 -8.60
C ASN A 76 11.61 -20.11 -7.12
N ALA A 77 10.59 -20.66 -6.44
CA ALA A 77 10.43 -20.44 -5.01
C ALA A 77 11.22 -21.47 -4.18
N ASP A 78 11.47 -21.16 -2.90
CA ASP A 78 12.00 -22.14 -1.96
C ASP A 78 11.10 -23.39 -1.89
N THR A 79 11.73 -24.56 -1.72
CA THR A 79 11.04 -25.85 -1.62
C THR A 79 9.87 -25.80 -0.64
N GLY A 80 8.68 -26.16 -1.12
CA GLY A 80 7.46 -26.20 -0.31
C GLY A 80 6.65 -24.90 -0.30
N VAL A 81 7.21 -23.75 -0.69
CA VAL A 81 6.47 -22.47 -0.72
C VAL A 81 5.38 -22.48 -1.79
N ALA A 82 5.64 -23.04 -2.97
CA ALA A 82 4.61 -23.19 -4.02
C ALA A 82 3.42 -24.04 -3.55
N MET A 83 3.68 -25.16 -2.87
CA MET A 83 2.65 -26.03 -2.30
C MET A 83 1.81 -25.32 -1.25
N LEU A 84 2.44 -24.54 -0.36
CA LEU A 84 1.72 -23.72 0.62
C LEU A 84 0.90 -22.61 -0.06
N THR A 85 1.43 -22.02 -1.14
CA THR A 85 0.72 -20.98 -1.89
C THR A 85 -0.57 -21.55 -2.47
N GLU A 86 -0.49 -22.71 -3.12
CA GLU A 86 -1.65 -23.45 -3.64
C GLU A 86 -2.63 -23.84 -2.52
N LYS A 87 -2.12 -24.27 -1.37
CA LYS A 87 -2.96 -24.59 -0.20
C LYS A 87 -3.78 -23.38 0.25
N TYR A 88 -3.17 -22.20 0.34
CA TYR A 88 -3.81 -21.01 0.91
C TYR A 88 -4.60 -20.17 -0.10
N MET A 89 -4.34 -20.29 -1.41
CA MET A 89 -4.93 -19.41 -2.43
C MET A 89 -6.45 -19.36 -2.40
N GLY A 90 -7.12 -20.49 -2.12
CA GLY A 90 -8.59 -20.54 -2.05
C GLY A 90 -9.14 -19.72 -0.88
N THR A 91 -8.48 -19.80 0.28
CA THR A 91 -8.88 -19.05 1.48
C THR A 91 -8.54 -17.57 1.34
N VAL A 92 -7.37 -17.24 0.79
CA VAL A 92 -6.94 -15.87 0.50
C VAL A 92 -7.87 -15.20 -0.51
N LYS A 93 -8.30 -15.88 -1.57
CA LYS A 93 -9.24 -15.34 -2.58
C LYS A 93 -10.60 -14.97 -1.98
N ARG A 94 -11.03 -15.65 -0.92
CA ARG A 94 -12.29 -15.35 -0.20
C ARG A 94 -12.14 -14.29 0.88
N LEU A 95 -10.91 -13.84 1.17
CA LEU A 95 -10.65 -12.86 2.19
C LEU A 95 -11.25 -11.51 1.78
N ALA A 96 -11.95 -10.86 2.72
CA ALA A 96 -12.48 -9.53 2.49
C ALA A 96 -11.32 -8.56 2.18
N PRO A 97 -11.45 -7.65 1.18
CA PRO A 97 -10.35 -6.76 0.77
C PRO A 97 -9.66 -6.06 1.94
N ARG A 98 -10.45 -5.50 2.87
CA ARG A 98 -9.95 -4.82 4.08
C ARG A 98 -9.02 -5.66 4.98
N LEU A 99 -9.07 -6.99 4.91
CA LEU A 99 -8.23 -7.89 5.71
C LEU A 99 -6.93 -8.29 4.99
N ARG A 100 -6.79 -8.00 3.69
CA ARG A 100 -5.61 -8.38 2.90
C ARG A 100 -4.35 -7.71 3.42
N LEU A 101 -4.40 -6.40 3.67
CA LEU A 101 -3.26 -5.70 4.25
C LEU A 101 -3.04 -6.07 5.73
N THR A 102 -4.10 -6.41 6.48
CA THR A 102 -3.93 -6.97 7.83
C THR A 102 -3.16 -8.29 7.81
N LEU A 103 -3.42 -9.14 6.81
CA LEU A 103 -2.66 -10.37 6.60
C LEU A 103 -1.19 -10.08 6.25
N VAL A 104 -0.93 -9.05 5.44
CA VAL A 104 0.44 -8.58 5.17
C VAL A 104 1.13 -8.12 6.47
N ASP A 105 0.45 -7.29 7.28
CA ASP A 105 0.98 -6.81 8.56
C ASP A 105 1.35 -7.98 9.49
N LEU A 106 0.51 -9.03 9.54
CA LEU A 106 0.76 -10.26 10.29
C LEU A 106 1.97 -11.05 9.75
N ALA A 107 2.18 -11.05 8.43
CA ALA A 107 3.28 -11.76 7.78
C ALA A 107 4.64 -11.04 7.97
N MET A 108 4.62 -9.72 8.20
CA MET A 108 5.83 -8.90 8.21
C MET A 108 6.92 -9.36 9.19
N PRO A 109 6.62 -9.70 10.47
CA PRO A 109 7.64 -10.16 11.41
C PRO A 109 8.34 -11.45 10.97
N ALA A 110 7.63 -12.36 10.31
CA ALA A 110 8.21 -13.60 9.77
C ALA A 110 9.04 -13.34 8.51
N LEU A 111 8.59 -12.43 7.64
CA LEU A 111 9.35 -12.03 6.44
C LEU A 111 10.67 -11.33 6.80
N ARG A 112 10.73 -10.59 7.92
CA ARG A 112 11.98 -9.99 8.41
C ARG A 112 13.01 -11.03 8.90
N GLN A 113 12.60 -12.26 9.17
CA GLN A 113 13.49 -13.34 9.61
C GLN A 113 14.14 -14.10 8.45
N LEU A 114 13.80 -13.77 7.19
CA LEU A 114 14.41 -14.39 6.03
C LEU A 114 15.93 -14.13 6.01
N SER A 115 16.69 -15.04 5.42
CA SER A 115 18.07 -14.74 5.04
C SER A 115 18.11 -13.77 3.86
N ALA A 116 19.23 -13.07 3.65
CA ALA A 116 19.38 -12.16 2.51
C ALA A 116 19.18 -12.87 1.14
N GLN A 117 19.52 -14.15 1.04
CA GLN A 117 19.28 -14.95 -0.16
C GLN A 117 17.79 -15.25 -0.36
N GLN A 118 17.11 -15.69 0.69
CA GLN A 118 15.66 -15.94 0.66
C GLN A 118 14.87 -14.66 0.37
N TYR A 119 15.33 -13.52 0.90
CA TYR A 119 14.71 -12.23 0.62
C TYR A 119 14.85 -11.84 -0.86
N ARG A 120 16.03 -11.98 -1.46
CA ARG A 120 16.22 -11.69 -2.90
C ARG A 120 15.30 -12.57 -3.75
N LEU A 121 15.29 -13.88 -3.47
CA LEU A 121 14.42 -14.82 -4.16
C LEU A 121 12.94 -14.45 -4.00
N PHE A 122 12.53 -14.10 -2.79
CA PHE A 122 11.17 -13.66 -2.51
C PHE A 122 10.77 -12.40 -3.28
N ARG A 123 11.65 -11.40 -3.28
CA ARG A 123 11.45 -10.14 -4.01
C ARG A 123 11.33 -10.38 -5.51
N ASP A 124 12.21 -11.19 -6.09
CA ASP A 124 12.22 -11.45 -7.53
C ASP A 124 10.97 -12.22 -7.97
N ASN A 125 10.55 -13.22 -7.19
CA ASN A 125 9.30 -13.94 -7.41
C ASN A 125 8.08 -13.02 -7.29
N LEU A 126 8.01 -12.19 -6.24
CA LEU A 126 6.89 -11.26 -6.05
C LEU A 126 6.74 -10.29 -7.24
N ASN A 127 7.84 -9.71 -7.71
CA ASN A 127 7.82 -8.82 -8.88
C ASN A 127 7.38 -9.59 -10.14
N THR A 128 7.94 -10.78 -10.37
CA THR A 128 7.61 -11.59 -11.55
C THR A 128 6.14 -11.99 -11.58
N LEU A 129 5.56 -12.34 -10.42
CA LEU A 129 4.14 -12.70 -10.32
C LEU A 129 3.23 -11.52 -10.68
N ILE A 130 3.51 -10.33 -10.15
CA ILE A 130 2.72 -9.11 -10.36
C ILE A 130 2.82 -8.62 -11.81
N GLU A 131 3.94 -8.84 -12.49
CA GLU A 131 4.15 -8.38 -13.87
C GLU A 131 3.65 -9.39 -14.91
N MET A 132 3.17 -10.57 -14.49
CA MET A 132 2.96 -11.70 -15.39
C MET A 132 1.77 -11.55 -16.35
N ASP A 133 0.74 -10.82 -15.96
CA ASP A 133 -0.43 -10.50 -16.79
C ASP A 133 -0.19 -9.29 -17.71
N GLY A 134 0.84 -8.49 -17.41
CA GLY A 134 1.17 -7.24 -18.10
C GLY A 134 0.37 -6.02 -17.62
N GLU A 135 -0.48 -6.16 -16.60
CA GLU A 135 -1.33 -5.09 -16.07
C GLU A 135 -1.28 -5.05 -14.53
N ILE A 136 -0.51 -4.11 -13.97
CA ILE A 136 -0.39 -3.99 -12.51
C ILE A 136 -1.60 -3.24 -11.94
N SER A 137 -2.42 -3.92 -11.15
CA SER A 137 -3.54 -3.32 -10.43
C SER A 137 -3.06 -2.39 -9.30
N PRO A 138 -3.89 -1.43 -8.85
CA PRO A 138 -3.57 -0.60 -7.69
C PRO A 138 -3.31 -1.40 -6.41
N PHE A 139 -3.97 -2.56 -6.26
CA PHE A 139 -3.78 -3.45 -5.13
C PHE A 139 -2.40 -4.12 -5.18
N GLU A 140 -2.01 -4.71 -6.31
CA GLU A 140 -0.70 -5.36 -6.47
C GLU A 140 0.44 -4.37 -6.30
N TRP A 141 0.32 -3.18 -6.91
CA TRP A 141 1.28 -2.10 -6.71
C TRP A 141 1.38 -1.72 -5.23
N SER A 142 0.24 -1.52 -4.55
CA SER A 142 0.21 -1.16 -3.13
C SER A 142 0.85 -2.22 -2.24
N LEU A 143 0.50 -3.49 -2.45
CA LEU A 143 1.04 -4.62 -1.71
C LEU A 143 2.55 -4.77 -1.94
N GLN A 144 3.02 -4.71 -3.19
CA GLN A 144 4.44 -4.74 -3.52
C GLN A 144 5.19 -3.63 -2.78
N LYS A 145 4.69 -2.39 -2.83
CA LYS A 145 5.36 -1.25 -2.18
C LYS A 145 5.42 -1.41 -0.67
N ILE A 146 4.32 -1.80 -0.03
CA ILE A 146 4.28 -1.99 1.43
C ILE A 146 5.29 -3.06 1.84
N VAL A 147 5.23 -4.24 1.21
CA VAL A 147 6.09 -5.36 1.56
C VAL A 147 7.55 -5.05 1.28
N LEU A 148 7.89 -4.60 0.07
CA LEU A 148 9.28 -4.40 -0.33
C LEU A 148 9.91 -3.20 0.38
N HIS A 149 9.18 -2.10 0.63
CA HIS A 149 9.72 -0.97 1.39
C HIS A 149 10.14 -1.40 2.80
N ASN A 150 9.27 -2.14 3.49
CA ASN A 150 9.55 -2.62 4.85
C ASN A 150 10.74 -3.60 4.91
N LEU A 151 10.88 -4.47 3.91
CA LEU A 151 11.96 -5.46 3.87
C LEU A 151 13.28 -4.88 3.31
N ASP A 152 13.23 -3.96 2.36
CA ASP A 152 14.43 -3.30 1.82
C ASP A 152 15.15 -2.49 2.91
N MET A 153 14.42 -1.85 3.81
CA MET A 153 15.02 -1.16 4.97
C MET A 153 15.84 -2.13 5.85
N GLU A 154 15.33 -3.34 6.07
CA GLU A 154 15.99 -4.38 6.88
C GLU A 154 17.20 -4.99 6.13
N PHE A 155 16.98 -5.46 4.89
CA PHE A 155 17.96 -6.29 4.18
C PHE A 155 18.98 -5.50 3.36
N GLN A 156 18.61 -4.32 2.86
CA GLN A 156 19.51 -3.52 2.02
C GLN A 156 20.17 -2.38 2.79
N HIS A 157 19.90 -2.26 4.09
CA HIS A 157 20.41 -1.20 4.96
C HIS A 157 20.23 0.18 4.30
N LYS A 158 19.11 0.36 3.57
CA LYS A 158 18.78 1.64 2.95
C LYS A 158 18.63 2.64 4.08
N ILE A 159 19.66 3.48 4.26
CA ILE A 159 19.60 4.59 5.21
C ILE A 159 18.40 5.44 4.77
N PRO A 160 17.41 5.69 5.65
CA PRO A 160 16.28 6.53 5.32
C PRO A 160 16.81 7.83 4.73
N PRO A 161 16.27 8.30 3.58
CA PRO A 161 16.81 9.47 2.94
C PRO A 161 16.81 10.61 3.95
N LEU A 162 18.00 11.15 4.24
CA LEU A 162 18.16 12.37 5.02
C LEU A 162 17.14 13.37 4.47
N GLY A 163 16.27 13.94 5.32
CA GLY A 163 15.19 14.84 4.90
C GLY A 163 15.74 16.07 4.16
N ARG A 164 15.98 15.92 2.86
CA ARG A 164 16.66 16.88 1.97
C ARG A 164 15.74 18.03 1.61
N TYR A 165 14.44 17.76 1.53
CA TYR A 165 13.46 18.75 1.11
C TYR A 165 12.72 19.30 2.33
N GLY A 166 13.04 20.54 2.69
CA GLY A 166 12.35 21.32 3.73
C GLY A 166 11.16 22.13 3.22
N SER A 167 10.72 21.93 1.97
CA SER A 167 9.54 22.59 1.42
C SER A 167 8.84 21.71 0.40
N LEU A 168 7.51 21.61 0.52
CA LEU A 168 6.65 20.93 -0.45
C LEU A 168 6.67 21.63 -1.81
N THR A 169 6.86 22.96 -1.85
CA THR A 169 6.87 23.72 -3.11
C THR A 169 8.01 23.31 -4.05
N ARG A 170 9.10 22.74 -3.51
CA ARG A 170 10.22 22.20 -4.32
C ARG A 170 9.89 20.89 -5.02
N LEU A 171 8.83 20.21 -4.60
CA LEU A 171 8.38 18.93 -5.13
C LEU A 171 6.99 19.03 -5.78
N ARG A 172 6.60 20.21 -6.26
CA ARG A 172 5.29 20.46 -6.91
C ARG A 172 4.98 19.47 -8.03
N ARG A 173 5.98 19.10 -8.83
CA ARG A 173 5.80 18.17 -9.95
C ARG A 173 5.47 16.77 -9.44
N GLU A 174 6.20 16.30 -8.44
CA GLU A 174 6.06 14.99 -7.81
C GLU A 174 4.72 14.90 -7.06
N ILE A 175 4.32 15.97 -6.36
CA ILE A 175 3.00 16.10 -5.74
C ILE A 175 1.91 16.02 -6.81
N GLY A 176 2.06 16.73 -7.94
CA GLY A 176 1.11 16.68 -9.05
C GLY A 176 0.97 15.28 -9.66
N ILE A 177 2.07 14.55 -9.82
CA ILE A 177 2.06 13.15 -10.29
C ILE A 177 1.29 12.27 -9.30
N MET A 178 1.63 12.37 -8.01
CA MET A 178 1.00 11.57 -6.95
C MET A 178 -0.51 11.83 -6.83
N LEU A 179 -0.94 13.10 -6.78
CA LEU A 179 -2.36 13.46 -6.72
C LEU A 179 -3.10 13.05 -8.00
N SER A 180 -2.47 13.17 -9.17
CA SER A 180 -3.08 12.71 -10.42
C SER A 180 -3.28 11.20 -10.40
N PHE A 181 -2.27 10.44 -9.95
CA PHE A 181 -2.35 8.99 -9.84
C PHE A 181 -3.46 8.54 -8.89
N LEU A 182 -3.58 9.15 -7.71
CA LEU A 182 -4.69 8.89 -6.79
C LEU A 182 -6.02 9.19 -7.47
N ALA A 183 -6.18 10.39 -8.04
CA ALA A 183 -7.42 10.77 -8.70
C ALA A 183 -7.86 9.80 -9.80
N HIS A 184 -6.93 9.29 -10.62
CA HIS A 184 -7.25 8.30 -11.67
C HIS A 184 -7.63 6.93 -11.12
N ASN A 185 -7.04 6.50 -10.01
CA ASN A 185 -7.24 5.15 -9.46
C ASN A 185 -8.36 5.07 -8.41
N THR A 186 -8.93 6.19 -7.98
CA THR A 186 -10.00 6.22 -6.97
C THR A 186 -11.32 6.78 -7.50
N HIS A 187 -11.35 7.39 -8.68
CA HIS A 187 -12.54 8.07 -9.18
C HIS A 187 -12.84 7.75 -10.66
N ASN A 188 -14.09 7.42 -10.95
CA ASN A 188 -14.49 6.84 -12.24
C ASN A 188 -14.73 7.88 -13.35
N SER A 189 -15.27 9.06 -13.00
CA SER A 189 -15.60 10.10 -13.99
C SER A 189 -14.55 11.21 -14.02
N GLN A 190 -14.31 11.80 -15.20
CA GLN A 190 -13.36 12.91 -15.35
C GLN A 190 -13.65 14.09 -14.42
N MET A 191 -14.92 14.38 -14.16
CA MET A 191 -15.34 15.45 -13.24
C MET A 191 -14.95 15.11 -11.78
N GLN A 192 -15.21 13.88 -11.33
CA GLN A 192 -14.80 13.43 -9.99
C GLN A 192 -13.28 13.44 -9.85
N ARG A 193 -12.53 12.98 -10.87
CA ARG A 193 -11.06 13.01 -10.87
C ARG A 193 -10.51 14.42 -10.71
N LEU A 194 -11.07 15.38 -11.44
CA LEU A 194 -10.65 16.78 -11.33
C LEU A 194 -10.99 17.36 -9.94
N HIS A 195 -12.20 17.07 -9.43
CA HIS A 195 -12.61 17.51 -8.09
C HIS A 195 -11.70 16.94 -7.00
N ALA A 196 -11.39 15.64 -7.07
CA ALA A 196 -10.50 14.95 -6.16
C ALA A 196 -9.08 15.51 -6.18
N PHE A 197 -8.52 15.68 -7.38
CA PHE A 197 -7.21 16.29 -7.56
C PHE A 197 -7.15 17.70 -6.96
N GLN A 198 -8.18 18.51 -7.22
CA GLN A 198 -8.29 19.87 -6.68
C GLN A 198 -8.44 19.88 -5.16
N ALA A 199 -9.16 18.92 -4.56
CA ALA A 199 -9.28 18.79 -3.12
C ALA A 199 -7.90 18.58 -2.46
N GLY A 200 -7.10 17.65 -3.00
CA GLY A 200 -5.74 17.42 -2.53
C GLY A 200 -4.80 18.62 -2.77
N ALA A 201 -4.89 19.26 -3.94
CA ALA A 201 -4.07 20.44 -4.25
C ALA A 201 -4.39 21.62 -3.32
N ARG A 202 -5.67 21.81 -2.97
CA ARG A 202 -6.14 22.86 -2.06
C ARG A 202 -5.64 22.66 -0.64
N GLU A 203 -5.60 21.41 -0.16
CA GLU A 203 -5.04 21.06 1.15
C GLU A 203 -3.58 21.51 1.31
N LEU A 204 -2.82 21.55 0.21
CA LEU A 204 -1.43 22.02 0.20
C LEU A 204 -1.28 23.50 -0.13
N GLY A 205 -2.38 24.20 -0.44
CA GLY A 205 -2.35 25.56 -0.99
C GLY A 205 -1.65 25.65 -2.35
N MET A 206 -1.78 24.61 -3.18
CA MET A 206 -1.15 24.49 -4.50
C MET A 206 -2.18 24.37 -5.64
N GLU A 207 -3.20 25.23 -5.63
CA GLU A 207 -4.30 25.20 -6.60
C GLU A 207 -3.85 25.44 -8.06
N GLU A 208 -2.64 25.93 -8.27
CA GLU A 208 -2.03 26.08 -9.60
C GLU A 208 -1.71 24.76 -10.29
N LEU A 209 -1.62 23.65 -9.53
CA LEU A 209 -1.31 22.34 -10.09
C LEU A 209 -2.41 21.86 -11.06
N GLN A 210 -1.99 21.05 -12.04
CA GLN A 210 -2.88 20.54 -13.08
C GLN A 210 -2.93 19.02 -13.03
N LEU A 211 -4.14 18.48 -13.18
CA LEU A 211 -4.35 17.05 -13.31
C LEU A 211 -3.68 16.54 -14.59
N LEU A 212 -2.70 15.64 -14.45
CA LEU A 212 -2.06 14.97 -15.58
C LEU A 212 -3.03 13.98 -16.22
N ARG A 213 -2.93 13.75 -17.53
CA ARG A 213 -3.72 12.70 -18.18
C ARG A 213 -3.18 11.33 -17.79
N GLU A 214 -4.05 10.33 -17.82
CA GLU A 214 -3.69 8.94 -17.49
C GLU A 214 -2.50 8.42 -18.31
N LYS A 215 -2.48 8.66 -19.63
CA LYS A 215 -1.36 8.32 -20.51
C LYS A 215 -0.02 8.99 -20.17
N GLU A 216 -0.02 10.03 -19.34
CA GLU A 216 1.18 10.74 -18.90
C GLU A 216 1.74 10.13 -17.60
N LEU A 217 0.93 9.30 -16.92
CA LEU A 217 1.25 8.57 -15.71
C LEU A 217 1.64 7.14 -16.11
N ASP A 218 2.91 6.81 -15.87
CA ASP A 218 3.37 5.43 -15.84
C ASP A 218 3.84 5.13 -14.42
N LEU A 219 3.79 3.86 -14.02
CA LEU A 219 4.15 3.45 -12.65
C LEU A 219 5.61 3.81 -12.32
N GLU A 220 6.51 3.81 -13.29
CA GLU A 220 7.90 4.22 -13.10
C GLU A 220 8.04 5.71 -12.72
N LYS A 221 7.21 6.59 -13.30
CA LYS A 221 7.13 8.01 -12.90
C LYS A 221 6.54 8.17 -11.52
N VAL A 222 5.51 7.38 -11.18
CA VAL A 222 4.90 7.40 -9.84
C VAL A 222 5.92 6.98 -8.80
N ASP A 223 6.64 5.88 -9.05
CA ASP A 223 7.71 5.37 -8.19
C ASP A 223 8.83 6.41 -7.99
N ARG A 224 9.33 7.02 -9.07
CA ARG A 224 10.36 8.07 -8.96
C ARG A 224 9.87 9.33 -8.24
N ALA A 225 8.59 9.68 -8.40
CA ALA A 225 8.00 10.78 -7.65
C ALA A 225 7.96 10.46 -6.15
N LEU A 226 7.52 9.25 -5.80
CA LEU A 226 7.48 8.75 -4.43
C LEU A 226 8.86 8.70 -3.77
N ASP A 227 9.87 8.19 -4.46
CA ASP A 227 11.25 8.17 -3.97
C ASP A 227 11.79 9.57 -3.61
N ARG A 228 11.32 10.61 -4.31
CA ARG A 228 11.68 12.00 -4.05
C ARG A 228 10.86 12.59 -2.91
N LEU A 229 9.57 12.28 -2.84
CA LEU A 229 8.67 12.68 -1.75
C LEU A 229 9.07 12.05 -0.42
N ALA A 230 9.57 10.81 -0.41
CA ALA A 230 10.09 10.14 0.78
C ALA A 230 11.27 10.90 1.44
N GLN A 231 11.99 11.73 0.66
CA GLN A 231 13.10 12.58 1.16
C GLN A 231 12.62 13.94 1.72
N LEU A 232 11.31 14.16 1.84
CA LEU A 232 10.76 15.27 2.61
C LEU A 232 11.19 15.18 4.07
N LYS A 233 11.41 16.34 4.70
CA LYS A 233 11.58 16.39 6.15
C LYS A 233 10.35 15.78 6.84
N PRO A 234 10.54 15.00 7.94
CA PRO A 234 9.45 14.26 8.59
C PRO A 234 8.17 15.08 8.86
N LEU A 235 8.31 16.32 9.35
CA LEU A 235 7.17 17.20 9.65
C LEU A 235 6.31 17.62 8.43
N LEU A 236 6.81 17.43 7.20
CA LEU A 236 6.06 17.74 5.98
C LEU A 236 5.30 16.53 5.42
N LYS A 237 5.65 15.32 5.86
CA LYS A 237 5.06 14.08 5.35
C LYS A 237 3.60 13.90 5.78
N PRO A 238 3.19 14.21 7.03
CA PRO A 238 1.77 14.19 7.42
C PRO A 238 0.92 15.15 6.59
N ARG A 239 1.43 16.36 6.30
CA ARG A 239 0.74 17.34 5.44
C ARG A 239 0.53 16.83 4.03
N LEU A 240 1.54 16.19 3.44
CA LEU A 240 1.41 15.54 2.13
C LEU A 240 0.37 14.41 2.17
N LEU A 241 0.41 13.57 3.20
CA LEU A 241 -0.53 12.47 3.36
C LEU A 241 -1.97 12.96 3.56
N LYS A 242 -2.16 14.09 4.24
CA LYS A 242 -3.46 14.76 4.36
C LYS A 242 -4.02 15.21 3.03
N ALA A 243 -3.17 15.71 2.13
CA ALA A 243 -3.57 16.01 0.76
C ALA A 243 -3.96 14.76 -0.04
N CYS A 244 -3.23 13.65 0.13
CA CYS A 244 -3.63 12.36 -0.47
C CYS A 244 -5.00 11.93 0.03
N ALA A 245 -5.22 12.00 1.35
CA ALA A 245 -6.49 11.65 1.98
C ALA A 245 -7.65 12.51 1.47
N ALA A 246 -7.45 13.83 1.35
CA ALA A 246 -8.45 14.74 0.80
C ALA A 246 -8.78 14.41 -0.68
N CYS A 247 -7.79 13.99 -1.47
CA CYS A 247 -8.00 13.54 -2.84
C CYS A 247 -8.80 12.24 -2.90
N VAL A 248 -8.42 11.26 -2.09
CA VAL A 248 -9.10 9.97 -2.01
C VAL A 248 -10.55 10.15 -1.56
N ALA A 249 -10.77 10.86 -0.45
CA ALA A 249 -12.06 11.03 0.20
C ALA A 249 -12.94 12.14 -0.39
N ALA A 250 -12.64 12.61 -1.62
CA ALA A 250 -13.28 13.78 -2.22
C ALA A 250 -14.78 13.58 -2.54
N ASP A 251 -15.25 12.33 -2.62
CA ASP A 251 -16.65 11.96 -2.77
C ASP A 251 -17.36 11.71 -1.42
N GLY A 252 -16.65 11.92 -0.30
CA GLY A 252 -17.14 11.74 1.07
C GLY A 252 -17.14 10.30 1.56
N ARG A 253 -16.66 9.35 0.76
CA ARG A 253 -16.54 7.92 1.13
C ARG A 253 -15.10 7.47 0.91
N ILE A 254 -14.75 6.36 1.54
CA ILE A 254 -13.46 5.72 1.32
C ILE A 254 -13.71 4.22 1.15
N THR A 255 -13.39 3.69 -0.01
CA THR A 255 -13.51 2.26 -0.30
C THR A 255 -12.32 1.49 0.27
N PRO A 256 -12.41 0.15 0.45
CA PRO A 256 -11.27 -0.66 0.87
C PRO A 256 -10.06 -0.51 -0.07
N THR A 257 -10.27 -0.49 -1.38
CA THR A 257 -9.21 -0.32 -2.38
C THR A 257 -8.51 1.03 -2.27
N GLU A 258 -9.29 2.10 -2.06
CA GLU A 258 -8.76 3.44 -1.79
C GLU A 258 -7.92 3.51 -0.51
N MET A 259 -8.38 2.81 0.53
CA MET A 259 -7.62 2.69 1.79
C MET A 259 -6.31 1.94 1.59
N GLU A 260 -6.32 0.86 0.82
CA GLU A 260 -5.12 0.08 0.49
C GLU A 260 -4.09 0.95 -0.23
N LEU A 261 -4.55 1.72 -1.22
CA LEU A 261 -3.71 2.65 -1.96
C LEU A 261 -3.12 3.71 -1.02
N LEU A 262 -3.95 4.35 -0.20
CA LEU A 262 -3.50 5.36 0.76
C LEU A 262 -2.51 4.78 1.80
N ARG A 263 -2.70 3.53 2.23
CA ARG A 263 -1.75 2.83 3.12
C ARG A 263 -0.41 2.55 2.45
N ALA A 264 -0.38 2.31 1.14
CA ALA A 264 0.89 2.19 0.42
C ALA A 264 1.64 3.53 0.38
N PHE A 265 0.94 4.62 0.06
CA PHE A 265 1.54 5.97 0.12
C PHE A 265 2.03 6.32 1.52
N SER A 266 1.27 6.01 2.57
CA SER A 266 1.66 6.29 3.95
C SER A 266 2.89 5.48 4.38
N SER A 267 2.98 4.22 3.96
CA SER A 267 4.15 3.36 4.21
C SER A 267 5.40 3.89 3.52
N LEU A 268 5.31 4.27 2.25
CA LEU A 268 6.43 4.83 1.49
C LEU A 268 6.91 6.19 2.01
N LEU A 269 6.02 6.95 2.64
CA LEU A 269 6.37 8.19 3.33
C LEU A 269 6.92 7.93 4.73
N ASP A 270 7.05 6.71 5.23
CA ASP A 270 7.40 6.43 6.64
C ASP A 270 6.47 7.16 7.63
N CYS A 271 5.20 7.30 7.26
CA CYS A 271 4.17 7.99 8.03
C CYS A 271 2.94 7.07 8.13
N PRO A 272 3.02 5.98 8.92
CA PRO A 272 2.03 4.91 8.89
C PRO A 272 0.64 5.40 9.31
N LEU A 273 -0.38 4.95 8.59
CA LEU A 273 -1.78 5.16 8.95
C LEU A 273 -2.25 4.05 9.90
N PRO A 274 -2.82 4.37 11.08
CA PRO A 274 -3.47 3.38 11.92
C PRO A 274 -4.75 2.85 11.25
N PRO A 275 -5.25 1.67 11.67
CA PRO A 275 -6.53 1.16 11.20
C PRO A 275 -7.65 2.15 11.54
N LEU A 276 -8.54 2.39 10.58
CA LEU A 276 -9.69 3.26 10.79
C LEU A 276 -10.86 2.45 11.37
N PRO A 277 -11.58 2.98 12.38
CA PRO A 277 -12.77 2.34 12.93
C PRO A 277 -13.84 2.08 11.85
N GLN A 278 -14.55 0.96 11.97
CA GLN A 278 -15.62 0.55 11.06
C GLN A 278 -16.76 1.59 10.98
N GLN A 279 -17.33 1.70 9.76
CA GLN A 279 -18.63 2.35 9.49
C GLN A 279 -19.78 1.35 9.65
#